data_AF-A0A7S7TQ41-F1
#
_entry.id   AF-A0A7S7TQ41-F1
#
_cell.length_a   1.000
_cell.length_b   1.000
_cell.length_c   1.000
_cell.angle_alpha   90.00
_cell.angle_beta   90.00
_cell.angle_gamma   90.00
#
_symmetry.space_group_name_H-M   'P 1'
#
loop_
_entity.id
_entity.type
_entity.pdbx_description
1 polymer ?
#
loop_
_entity_poly.entity_id
_entity_poly.type
_entity_poly.pdbx_seq_one_letter_code
_entity_poly.pdbx_strand_id
1 'polypeptide(L)' 'MSDSTWTEFLRCPRCQRAGHARLSEIAPFRNRIEQVPEGFEIRHDERGSDFQCAACRVPVLP' A
#
# COMPACT_ATOMS: atom_id res chain seq x y z
N MET A 1 -24.08 -1.64 -0.18
CA MET A 1 -22.71 -2.11 0.11
C MET A 1 -21.92 -0.85 0.39
N SER A 2 -21.40 -0.71 1.60
CA SER A 2 -20.56 0.43 1.94
C SER A 2 -19.19 0.17 1.34
N ASP A 3 -18.88 0.79 0.21
CA ASP A 3 -17.54 0.77 -0.38
C ASP A 3 -16.64 1.63 0.50
N SER A 4 -16.17 1.06 1.61
CA SER A 4 -15.27 1.70 2.57
C SER A 4 -13.99 2.10 1.83
N THR A 5 -13.75 3.40 1.65
CA THR A 5 -12.48 3.89 1.09
C THR A 5 -11.67 4.52 2.21
N TRP A 6 -10.40 4.15 2.36
CA TRP A 6 -9.49 4.75 3.33
C TRP A 6 -8.14 5.09 2.71
N THR A 7 -7.40 5.91 3.45
CA THR A 7 -6.04 6.29 3.11
C THR A 7 -5.10 5.62 4.10
N GLU A 8 -4.06 4.98 3.57
CA GLU A 8 -3.03 4.32 4.35
C GLU A 8 -1.71 5.08 4.21
N PHE A 9 -1.05 5.36 5.33
CA PHE A 9 0.22 6.06 5.34
C PHE A 9 1.35 5.06 5.14
N LEU A 10 2.15 5.27 4.10
CA LEU A 10 3.29 4.41 3.79
C LEU A 10 4.58 5.14 4.17
N ARG A 11 5.49 4.44 4.85
CA ARG A 11 6.83 4.95 5.14
C ARG A 11 7.89 3.90 4.85
N CYS A 12 8.87 4.28 4.04
CA CYS A 12 10.05 3.44 3.81
C CYS A 12 10.98 3.51 5.03
N PRO A 13 11.31 2.38 5.68
CA PRO A 13 12.19 2.39 6.84
C PRO A 13 13.64 2.78 6.52
N ARG A 14 14.08 2.63 5.26
CA ARG A 14 15.47 2.92 4.84
C ARG A 14 15.68 4.38 4.45
N CYS A 15 14.94 4.87 3.45
CA CYS A 15 15.13 6.21 2.93
C CYS A 15 14.15 7.24 3.52
N GLN A 16 13.27 6.82 4.44
CA GLN A 16 12.30 7.68 5.11
C GLN A 16 11.30 8.38 4.19
N ARG A 17 11.27 8.01 2.90
CA ARG A 17 10.24 8.45 1.95
C ARG A 17 8.88 8.04 2.51
N ALA A 18 7.94 8.97 2.45
CA ALA A 18 6.58 8.78 2.91
C ALA A 18 5.58 9.10 1.79
N GLY A 19 4.41 8.51 1.86
CA GLY A 19 3.34 8.71 0.89
C GLY A 19 2.01 8.20 1.42
N HIS A 20 0.93 8.55 0.72
CA HIS A 20 -0.42 8.12 1.07
C HIS A 20 -0.94 7.22 -0.03
N ALA A 21 -1.25 5.97 0.29
CA ALA A 21 -1.97 5.06 -0.58
C ALA A 21 -3.47 5.19 -0.34
N ARG A 22 -4.26 4.98 -1.39
CA ARG A 22 -5.72 4.94 -1.29
C ARG A 22 -6.19 3.52 -1.57
N LEU A 23 -7.02 3.00 -0.68
CA LEU A 23 -7.57 1.66 -0.77
C LEU A 23 -9.09 1.72 -0.64
N SER A 24 -9.76 0.76 -1.27
CA SER A 24 -11.20 0.53 -1.14
C SER A 24 -11.46 -0.92 -0.72
N GLU A 25 -12.49 -1.14 0.09
CA GLU A 25 -12.96 -2.49 0.43
C GLU A 25 -13.88 -2.98 -0.68
N ILE A 26 -13.52 -4.11 -1.30
CA ILE A 26 -14.34 -4.74 -2.36
C ILE A 26 -15.12 -5.96 -1.84
N ALA A 27 -14.63 -6.60 -0.79
CA ALA A 27 -15.30 -7.65 -0.02
C ALA A 27 -14.61 -7.76 1.35
N PRO A 28 -15.22 -8.42 2.35
CA PRO A 28 -14.57 -8.63 3.64
C PRO A 28 -13.18 -9.25 3.46
N PHE A 29 -12.17 -8.62 4.07
CA PHE A 29 -10.75 -9.01 3.98
C PHE A 29 -10.12 -8.94 2.57
N ARG A 30 -10.79 -8.30 1.61
CA ARG A 30 -10.28 -8.05 0.26
C ARG A 30 -10.35 -6.57 -0.06
N ASN A 31 -9.16 -6.00 -0.22
CA ASN A 31 -8.99 -4.58 -0.49
C ASN A 31 -8.50 -4.42 -1.93
N ARG A 32 -8.96 -3.36 -2.59
CA ARG A 32 -8.44 -2.90 -3.87
C ARG A 32 -7.56 -1.68 -3.63
N ILE A 33 -6.39 -1.67 -4.24
CA ILE A 33 -5.49 -0.51 -4.24
C ILE A 33 -5.96 0.42 -5.35
N GLU A 34 -6.42 1.61 -4.99
CA GLU A 34 -6.89 2.63 -5.94
C GLU A 34 -5.76 3.56 -6.36
N GLN A 35 -4.84 3.85 -5.45
CA GLN A 35 -3.72 4.76 -5.72
C GLN A 35 -2.47 4.32 -4.95
N VAL A 36 -1.34 4.31 -5.66
CA VAL A 36 -0.01 4.10 -5.09
C VAL A 36 0.74 5.43 -5.14
N PRO A 37 1.30 5.92 -4.02
CA PRO A 37 2.07 7.15 -4.00
C PRO A 37 3.40 7.00 -4.78
N GLU A 38 3.91 8.10 -5.30
CA GLU A 38 5.14 8.11 -6.08
C GLU A 38 6.35 7.56 -5.29
N GLY A 39 7.14 6.69 -5.93
CA GLY A 39 8.29 6.05 -5.30
C GLY A 39 7.97 4.80 -4.49
N PHE A 40 6.71 4.35 -4.53
CA PHE A 40 6.26 3.08 -4.01
C PHE A 40 5.69 2.21 -5.14
N GLU A 41 5.68 0.91 -4.94
CA GLU A 41 5.13 -0.07 -5.87
C GLU A 41 4.41 -1.18 -5.11
N ILE A 42 3.53 -1.91 -5.79
CA ILE A 42 2.80 -3.04 -5.22
C ILE A 42 3.72 -4.27 -5.28
N ARG A 43 3.87 -4.94 -4.16
CA ARG A 43 4.51 -6.24 -4.02
C ARG A 43 3.43 -7.30 -3.87
N HIS A 44 3.48 -8.33 -4.69
CA HIS A 44 2.63 -9.51 -4.52
C HIS A 44 3.44 -10.62 -3.85
N ASP A 45 2.92 -11.16 -2.75
CA ASP A 45 3.47 -12.34 -2.08
C ASP A 45 2.39 -13.40 -1.82
N GLU A 46 2.75 -14.51 -1.18
CA GLU A 46 1.83 -15.61 -0.87
C GLU A 46 0.66 -15.22 0.05
N ARG A 47 0.76 -14.09 0.76
CA ARG A 47 -0.25 -13.57 1.70
C ARG A 47 -1.15 -12.51 1.06
N GLY A 48 -0.75 -11.94 -0.07
CA GLY A 48 -1.55 -10.99 -0.83
C GLY A 48 -0.73 -9.89 -1.49
N SER A 49 -1.38 -8.74 -1.69
CA SER A 49 -0.73 -7.52 -2.20
C SER A 49 -0.36 -6.61 -1.03
N ASP A 50 0.87 -6.13 -1.02
CA ASP A 50 1.42 -5.22 -0.01
C ASP A 50 2.22 -4.11 -0.73
N PHE A 51 2.70 -3.12 0.02
CA PHE A 51 3.46 -2.00 -0.54
C PHE A 51 4.96 -2.18 -0.30
N GLN A 52 5.78 -1.73 -1.25
CA GLN A 52 7.23 -1.63 -1.08
C GLN A 52 7.78 -0.32 -1.64
N CYS A 53 8.91 0.13 -1.11
CA CYS A 53 9.63 1.26 -1.67
C CYS A 53 10.32 0.85 -2.97
N ALA A 54 10.02 1.52 -4.07
CA ALA A 54 10.58 1.19 -5.39
C ALA A 54 12.11 1.39 -5.45
N ALA A 55 12.63 2.39 -4.73
CA ALA A 55 14.06 2.68 -4.70
C ALA A 55 14.84 1.71 -3.81
N CYS A 56 14.33 1.41 -2.61
CA CYS A 56 15.04 0.59 -1.64
C CYS A 56 14.74 -0.91 -1.75
N ARG A 57 13.70 -1.29 -2.52
CA ARG A 57 13.19 -2.66 -2.67
C ARG A 57 12.95 -3.35 -1.32
N VAL A 58 12.41 -2.59 -0.35
CA VAL A 58 12.03 -3.10 0.97
C VAL A 58 10.55 -2.84 1.22
N PRO A 59 9.85 -3.74 1.91
CA PRO A 59 8.49 -3.50 2.36
C PRO A 59 8.40 -2.22 3.20
N VAL A 60 7.30 -1.50 3.05
CA VAL A 60 6.98 -0.38 3.93
C VAL A 60 6.44 -0.92 5.25
N LEU A 61 6.63 -0.14 6.30
CA LEU A 61 6.01 -0.43 7.59
C LEU A 61 4.67 0.31 7.64
N PRO A 62 3.62 -0.29 8.22
CA PRO A 62 2.41 0.43 8.60
C PRO A 62 2.68 1.47 9.69
#